data_AF-A0A813XDA2-F1
#
_entry.id   AF-A0A813XDA2-F1
#
_cell.length_a   1.000
_cell.length_b   1.000
_cell.length_c   1.000
_cell.angle_alpha   90.00
_cell.angle_beta   90.00
_cell.angle_gamma   90.00
#
_symmetry.space_group_name_H-M   'P 1'
#
loop_
_entity.id
_entity.type
_entity.pdbx_description
1 polymer ?
#
loop_
_entity_poly.entity_id
_entity_poly.type
_entity_poly.pdbx_seq_one_letter_code
_entity_poly.pdbx_strand_id
1 'polypeptide(L)'
;MLTDPREISSELTLFAQTREPKMDIVKIHHSNLTLNLLDTPGLFDRQYDTNGLLTNDECLRQIRKYCITIQVTEFHLVCLCLSMHSGINAEDIQAARQFLEYFGPDLANHLCMIITRCESKNEGQRLLLRNQIEHDQEFGPITKQFKRGIHFSGAINVDDWNQANDVVLRQFSTICEYRNILLDLIEHSTSSFKIKPLTIPPPPRPLPRHVPPNERSTRKKGECLSILRLDNHTYET
;
A
#
# COMPACT_ATOMS: atom_id res chain seq x y z
N MET A 1 7.19 -14.76 0.52
CA MET A 1 8.42 -14.50 1.29
C MET A 1 8.61 -12.99 1.22
N LEU A 2 8.67 -12.27 2.35
CA LEU A 2 9.11 -10.85 2.29
C LEU A 2 10.53 -10.90 1.71
N THR A 3 10.71 -10.27 0.55
CA THR A 3 11.95 -10.31 -0.22
C THR A 3 13.12 -9.93 0.69
N ASP A 4 14.21 -10.69 0.60
CA ASP A 4 15.40 -10.43 1.39
C ASP A 4 15.81 -8.96 1.14
N PRO A 5 16.03 -8.13 2.18
CA PRO A 5 16.47 -6.74 1.97
C PRO A 5 17.78 -6.62 1.18
N ARG A 6 18.53 -7.72 1.03
CA ARG A 6 19.75 -7.84 0.24
C ARG A 6 19.48 -8.24 -1.22
N GLU A 7 18.26 -8.64 -1.55
CA GLU A 7 17.86 -8.97 -2.91
C GLU A 7 17.63 -7.68 -3.68
N ILE A 8 18.63 -7.28 -4.45
CA ILE A 8 18.60 -6.11 -5.31
C ILE A 8 18.15 -6.58 -6.69
N SER A 9 17.03 -6.06 -7.17
CA SER A 9 16.53 -6.33 -8.52
C SER A 9 17.59 -5.94 -9.55
N SER A 10 17.85 -6.82 -10.52
CA SER A 10 18.69 -6.51 -11.68
C SER A 10 18.03 -5.51 -12.63
N GLU A 11 16.71 -5.31 -12.50
CA GLU A 11 15.95 -4.30 -13.24
C GLU A 11 15.81 -3.03 -12.40
N LEU A 12 16.40 -1.93 -12.88
CA LEU A 12 16.13 -0.59 -12.38
C LEU A 12 14.73 -0.18 -12.82
N THR A 13 13.75 -0.34 -11.94
CA THR A 13 12.39 0.14 -12.22
C THR A 13 12.09 1.36 -11.35
N LEU A 14 12.17 2.54 -11.98
CA LEU A 14 11.71 3.81 -11.42
C LEU A 14 10.17 3.90 -11.34
N PHE A 15 9.47 2.87 -11.82
CA PHE A 15 8.03 2.85 -12.06
C PHE A 15 7.34 1.86 -11.12
N ALA A 16 6.14 2.19 -10.65
CA ALA A 16 5.25 1.18 -10.08
C ALA A 16 4.87 0.24 -11.22
N GLN A 17 5.34 -1.00 -11.14
CA GLN A 17 5.13 -1.99 -12.20
C GLN A 17 3.74 -2.62 -12.15
N THR A 18 2.98 -2.34 -11.09
CA THR A 18 1.69 -3.00 -10.81
C THR A 18 0.61 -2.40 -11.71
N ARG A 19 0.33 -3.08 -12.84
CA ARG A 19 -0.72 -2.66 -13.79
C ARG A 19 -2.12 -3.10 -13.36
N GLU A 20 -2.21 -4.19 -12.60
CA GLU A 20 -3.46 -4.74 -12.06
C GLU A 20 -3.28 -5.12 -10.59
N PRO A 21 -4.34 -5.06 -9.76
CA PRO A 21 -4.23 -5.47 -8.37
C PRO A 21 -3.77 -6.92 -8.24
N LYS A 22 -2.86 -7.19 -7.31
CA LYS A 22 -2.28 -8.50 -7.07
C LYS A 22 -2.26 -8.83 -5.59
N MET A 23 -2.67 -10.05 -5.24
CA MET A 23 -2.56 -10.58 -3.89
C MET A 23 -1.31 -11.45 -3.74
N ASP A 24 -0.46 -11.10 -2.78
CA ASP A 24 0.66 -11.91 -2.33
C ASP A 24 0.42 -12.41 -0.91
N ILE A 25 0.70 -13.69 -0.67
CA ILE A 25 0.53 -14.30 0.66
C ILE A 25 1.92 -14.54 1.26
N VAL A 26 2.15 -13.97 2.43
CA VAL A 26 3.42 -14.09 3.15
C VAL A 26 3.19 -14.61 4.56
N LYS A 27 3.89 -15.68 4.92
CA LYS A 27 3.96 -16.16 6.30
C LYS A 27 5.16 -15.53 6.99
N ILE A 28 4.95 -14.96 8.18
CA ILE A 28 6.04 -14.42 9.00
C ILE A 28 6.68 -15.59 9.76
N HIS A 29 8.00 -15.80 9.61
CA HIS A 29 8.67 -17.02 10.05
C HIS A 29 8.72 -17.20 11.58
N HIS A 30 8.56 -16.10 12.34
CA HIS A 30 8.62 -16.06 13.80
C HIS A 30 7.30 -15.68 14.46
N SER A 31 6.22 -15.54 13.68
CA SER A 31 4.88 -15.31 14.22
C SER A 31 3.88 -16.28 13.59
N ASN A 32 2.71 -16.41 14.22
CA ASN A 32 1.63 -17.25 13.68
C ASN A 32 0.81 -16.51 12.60
N LEU A 33 1.28 -15.35 12.14
CA LEU A 33 0.57 -14.49 11.23
C LEU A 33 0.81 -14.88 9.77
N THR A 34 -0.28 -14.84 9.01
CA THR A 34 -0.26 -14.87 7.55
C THR A 34 -0.72 -13.50 7.05
N LEU A 35 0.15 -12.84 6.30
CA LEU A 35 -0.13 -11.57 5.64
C LEU A 35 -0.68 -11.84 4.25
N ASN A 36 -1.80 -11.22 3.93
CA ASN A 36 -2.34 -11.09 2.59
C ASN A 36 -2.07 -9.65 2.13
N LEU A 37 -1.08 -9.47 1.27
CA LEU A 37 -0.70 -8.17 0.73
C LEU A 37 -1.41 -7.95 -0.59
N LEU A 38 -2.37 -7.03 -0.62
CA LEU A 38 -2.96 -6.55 -1.85
C LEU A 38 -2.15 -5.35 -2.34
N ASP A 39 -1.33 -5.60 -3.35
CA ASP A 39 -0.64 -4.56 -4.10
C ASP A 39 -1.54 -4.04 -5.22
N THR A 40 -1.52 -2.73 -5.47
CA THR A 40 -2.43 -2.11 -6.43
C THR A 40 -1.72 -1.18 -7.40
N PRO A 41 -2.31 -0.93 -8.58
CA PRO A 41 -1.84 0.15 -9.44
C PRO A 41 -1.81 1.47 -8.70
N GLY A 42 -0.85 2.32 -9.06
CA GLY A 42 -0.77 3.64 -8.48
C GLY A 42 -2.03 4.46 -8.77
N LEU A 43 -2.51 5.18 -7.77
CA LEU A 43 -3.50 6.22 -8.03
C LEU A 43 -2.76 7.30 -8.83
N PHE A 44 -3.27 7.68 -10.01
CA PHE A 44 -2.64 8.63 -10.95
C PHE A 44 -1.34 8.18 -11.65
N ASP A 45 -0.99 6.89 -11.66
CA ASP A 45 0.12 6.44 -12.50
C ASP A 45 -0.17 6.75 -13.98
N ARG A 46 0.64 7.63 -14.59
CA ARG A 46 0.63 7.83 -16.04
C ARG A 46 1.17 6.56 -16.68
N GLN A 47 0.27 5.70 -17.17
CA GLN A 47 0.69 4.53 -17.93
C GLN A 47 1.39 4.99 -19.22
N TYR A 48 2.68 4.68 -19.32
CA TYR A 48 3.53 5.06 -20.45
C TYR A 48 3.09 4.48 -21.81
N ASP A 49 2.19 3.48 -21.82
CA ASP A 49 2.02 2.56 -22.95
C ASP A 49 0.56 2.46 -23.46
N THR A 50 -0.35 3.26 -22.92
CA THR A 50 -1.75 3.32 -23.38
C THR A 50 -2.17 4.78 -23.54
N ASN A 51 -2.76 5.12 -24.69
CA ASN A 51 -3.38 6.44 -24.96
C ASN A 51 -4.58 6.75 -24.04
N GLY A 52 -4.73 6.08 -22.89
CA GLY A 52 -5.82 6.26 -21.94
C GLY A 52 -5.25 6.41 -20.53
N LEU A 53 -5.44 7.59 -19.94
CA LEU A 53 -5.23 7.80 -18.51
C LEU A 53 -6.17 6.88 -17.73
N LEU A 54 -5.60 5.99 -16.90
CA LEU A 54 -6.37 5.27 -15.88
C LEU A 54 -6.77 6.32 -14.83
N THR A 55 -8.04 6.71 -14.82
CA THR A 55 -8.55 7.65 -13.81
C THR A 55 -8.56 6.97 -12.45
N ASN A 56 -8.54 7.75 -11.36
CA ASN A 56 -8.57 7.15 -10.01
C ASN A 56 -9.84 6.37 -9.77
N ASP A 57 -10.96 6.81 -10.33
CA ASP A 57 -12.22 6.07 -10.28
C ASP A 57 -12.07 4.68 -10.90
N GLU A 58 -11.33 4.57 -12.01
CA GLU A 58 -11.03 3.29 -12.65
C GLU A 58 -10.07 2.45 -11.80
N CYS A 59 -8.99 3.01 -11.24
CA CYS A 59 -8.11 2.31 -10.30
C CYS A 59 -8.89 1.76 -9.10
N LEU A 60 -9.68 2.61 -8.43
CA LEU A 60 -10.50 2.26 -7.27
C LEU A 60 -11.54 1.19 -7.63
N ARG A 61 -12.15 1.28 -8.81
CA ARG A 61 -13.07 0.27 -9.34
C ARG A 61 -12.36 -1.07 -9.57
N GLN A 62 -11.15 -1.07 -10.11
CA GLN A 62 -10.36 -2.29 -10.32
C GLN A 62 -9.97 -2.94 -9.00
N ILE A 63 -9.47 -2.16 -8.03
CA ILE A 63 -9.16 -2.63 -6.67
C ILE A 63 -10.39 -3.32 -6.07
N ARG A 64 -11.55 -2.68 -6.14
CA ARG A 64 -12.79 -3.22 -5.60
C ARG A 64 -13.26 -4.48 -6.33
N LYS A 65 -13.23 -4.48 -7.67
CA LYS A 65 -13.58 -5.66 -8.49
C LYS A 65 -12.68 -6.85 -8.14
N TYR A 66 -11.39 -6.59 -7.98
CA TYR A 66 -10.42 -7.60 -7.58
C TYR A 66 -10.75 -8.15 -6.19
N CYS A 67 -10.94 -7.28 -5.19
CA CYS A 67 -11.34 -7.68 -3.83
C CYS A 67 -12.58 -8.57 -3.82
N ILE A 68 -13.61 -8.23 -4.61
CA ILE A 68 -14.82 -9.04 -4.76
C ILE A 68 -14.48 -10.42 -5.36
N THR A 69 -13.67 -10.44 -6.43
CA THR A 69 -13.29 -11.66 -7.15
C THR A 69 -12.56 -12.65 -6.24
N ILE A 70 -11.62 -12.15 -5.43
CA ILE A 70 -10.83 -12.97 -4.50
C ILE A 70 -11.43 -13.05 -3.09
N GLN A 71 -12.68 -12.58 -2.92
CA GLN A 71 -13.43 -12.63 -1.66
C GLN A 71 -12.73 -11.96 -0.47
N VAL A 72 -11.94 -10.91 -0.72
CA VAL A 72 -11.43 -10.04 0.34
C VAL A 72 -12.56 -9.12 0.78
N THR A 73 -12.97 -9.25 2.04
CA THR A 73 -14.09 -8.48 2.62
C THR A 73 -13.62 -7.42 3.61
N GLU A 74 -12.37 -7.50 4.05
CA GLU A 74 -11.84 -6.63 5.10
C GLU A 74 -10.33 -6.39 4.97
N PHE A 75 -9.90 -5.21 5.43
CA PHE A 75 -8.50 -4.80 5.55
C PHE A 75 -8.19 -4.45 6.98
N HIS A 76 -7.05 -4.89 7.50
CA HIS A 76 -6.63 -4.54 8.85
C HIS A 76 -5.77 -3.27 8.87
N LEU A 77 -4.97 -3.11 7.80
CA LEU A 77 -4.12 -1.96 7.58
C LEU A 77 -4.19 -1.56 6.10
N VAL A 78 -4.20 -0.26 5.86
CA VAL A 78 -4.13 0.35 4.54
C VAL A 78 -2.97 1.32 4.54
N CYS A 79 -2.10 1.19 3.56
CA CYS A 79 -0.86 1.95 3.44
C CYS A 79 -0.92 2.82 2.18
N LEU A 80 -0.88 4.14 2.36
CA LEU A 80 -0.63 5.06 1.25
C LEU A 80 0.87 5.35 1.17
N CYS A 81 1.51 4.94 0.08
CA CYS A 81 2.94 5.08 -0.11
C CYS A 81 3.25 6.29 -0.98
N LEU A 82 4.10 7.20 -0.48
CA LEU A 82 4.56 8.39 -1.19
C LEU A 82 6.09 8.32 -1.34
N SER A 83 6.63 8.81 -2.46
CA SER A 83 8.08 8.89 -2.70
C SER A 83 8.60 10.29 -2.39
N MET A 84 9.68 10.39 -1.62
CA MET A 84 10.30 11.69 -1.31
C MET A 84 11.17 12.27 -2.41
N HIS A 85 11.41 11.53 -3.50
CA HIS A 85 12.37 11.97 -4.51
C HIS A 85 11.96 13.30 -5.16
N SER A 86 10.67 13.49 -5.42
CA SER A 86 10.06 14.68 -6.01
C SER A 86 9.30 15.56 -5.00
N GLY A 87 9.29 15.18 -3.72
CA GLY A 87 8.42 15.78 -2.71
C GLY A 87 6.94 15.38 -2.89
N ILE A 88 6.09 15.87 -1.98
CA ILE A 88 4.62 15.68 -2.06
C ILE A 88 4.05 16.84 -2.88
N ASN A 89 3.35 16.54 -3.97
CA ASN A 89 2.79 17.55 -4.85
C ASN A 89 1.24 17.56 -4.84
N ALA A 90 0.64 18.47 -5.60
CA ALA A 90 -0.81 18.62 -5.65
C ALA A 90 -1.56 17.36 -6.12
N GLU A 91 -0.95 16.55 -6.99
CA GLU A 91 -1.53 15.27 -7.45
C GLU A 91 -1.57 14.26 -6.29
N ASP A 92 -0.51 14.19 -5.47
CA ASP A 92 -0.49 13.36 -4.25
C ASP A 92 -1.57 13.76 -3.24
N ILE A 93 -1.72 15.07 -3.03
CA ILE A 93 -2.73 15.63 -2.13
C ILE A 93 -4.14 15.29 -2.63
N GLN A 94 -4.39 15.44 -3.93
CA GLN A 94 -5.66 15.09 -4.56
C GLN A 94 -5.94 13.59 -4.45
N ALA A 95 -4.92 12.74 -4.63
CA ALA A 95 -5.04 11.30 -4.51
C ALA A 95 -5.44 10.86 -3.12
N ALA A 96 -4.75 11.37 -2.10
CA ALA A 96 -5.08 11.09 -0.72
C ALA A 96 -6.52 11.50 -0.41
N ARG A 97 -6.97 12.67 -0.89
CA ARG A 97 -8.36 13.14 -0.69
C ARG A 97 -9.39 12.23 -1.34
N GLN A 98 -9.24 11.91 -2.63
CA GLN A 98 -10.18 11.05 -3.36
C GLN A 98 -10.23 9.65 -2.76
N PHE A 99 -9.09 9.12 -2.35
CA PHE A 99 -8.99 7.83 -1.70
C PHE A 99 -9.77 7.79 -0.37
N LEU A 100 -9.56 8.80 0.48
CA LEU A 100 -10.26 8.95 1.76
C LEU A 100 -11.78 9.12 1.56
N GLU A 101 -12.19 9.90 0.57
CA GLU A 101 -13.60 10.09 0.24
C GLU A 101 -14.25 8.79 -0.24
N TYR A 102 -13.56 8.02 -1.08
CA TYR A 102 -14.07 6.78 -1.65
C TYR A 102 -14.38 5.71 -0.61
N PHE A 103 -13.48 5.49 0.35
CA PHE A 103 -13.65 4.47 1.39
C PHE A 103 -14.39 4.98 2.63
N GLY A 104 -14.49 6.31 2.78
CA GLY A 104 -15.20 6.97 3.86
C GLY A 104 -14.39 7.07 5.16
N PRO A 105 -14.95 7.75 6.18
CA PRO A 105 -14.21 8.14 7.39
C PRO A 105 -13.76 6.95 8.25
N ASP A 106 -14.44 5.81 8.17
CA ASP A 106 -14.11 4.60 8.94
C ASP A 106 -12.71 4.06 8.58
N LEU A 107 -12.23 4.34 7.36
CA LEU A 107 -10.90 3.92 6.90
C LEU A 107 -9.78 4.58 7.71
N ALA A 108 -9.98 5.78 8.24
CA ALA A 108 -8.94 6.57 8.91
C ALA A 108 -8.26 5.78 10.05
N ASN A 109 -9.02 4.97 10.79
CA ASN A 109 -8.51 4.14 11.91
C ASN A 109 -7.60 2.98 11.45
N HIS A 110 -7.56 2.69 10.16
CA HIS A 110 -6.77 1.62 9.56
C HIS A 110 -5.73 2.16 8.58
N LEU A 111 -5.64 3.48 8.43
CA LEU A 111 -4.80 4.12 7.43
C LEU A 111 -3.47 4.59 8.02
N CYS A 112 -2.37 4.17 7.41
CA CYS A 112 -1.04 4.73 7.63
C CYS A 112 -0.44 5.28 6.34
N MET A 113 0.53 6.17 6.48
CA MET A 113 1.31 6.71 5.38
C MET A 113 2.72 6.12 5.42
N ILE A 114 3.24 5.72 4.28
CA ILE A 114 4.62 5.21 4.15
C ILE A 114 5.38 6.12 3.22
N ILE A 115 6.39 6.78 3.77
CA ILE A 115 7.29 7.65 3.02
C ILE A 115 8.51 6.83 2.58
N THR A 116 8.61 6.58 1.28
CA THR A 116 9.65 5.73 0.66
C THR A 116 10.90 6.54 0.29
N ARG A 117 11.97 5.83 -0.11
CA ARG A 117 13.29 6.41 -0.46
C ARG A 117 13.93 7.21 0.68
N CYS A 118 13.82 6.70 1.90
CA CYS A 118 14.35 7.33 3.11
C CYS A 118 15.56 6.59 3.72
N GLU A 119 16.18 5.66 3.00
CA GLU A 119 17.35 4.87 3.43
C GLU A 119 18.57 5.72 3.81
N SER A 120 18.68 6.93 3.24
CA SER A 120 19.77 7.88 3.51
C SER A 120 19.45 8.87 4.65
N LYS A 121 18.22 8.87 5.18
CA LYS A 121 17.80 9.79 6.24
C LYS A 121 18.09 9.21 7.62
N ASN A 122 18.70 10.00 8.50
CA ASN A 122 18.81 9.67 9.92
C ASN A 122 17.52 10.02 10.69
N GLU A 123 17.46 9.62 11.97
CA GLU A 123 16.29 9.83 12.83
C GLU A 123 15.86 11.29 12.94
N GLY A 124 16.79 12.22 13.14
CA GLY A 124 16.49 13.64 13.23
C GLY A 124 15.90 14.20 11.94
N GLN A 125 16.44 13.79 10.78
CA GLN A 125 15.91 14.17 9.47
C GLN A 125 14.51 13.60 9.23
N ARG A 126 14.24 12.37 9.68
CA ARG A 126 12.90 11.77 9.62
C ARG A 126 11.89 12.52 10.48
N LEU A 127 12.29 12.91 11.70
CA LEU A 127 11.42 13.67 12.60
C LEU A 127 11.08 15.04 12.00
N LEU A 128 12.07 15.74 11.44
CA LEU A 128 11.85 17.00 10.75
C LEU A 128 10.90 16.83 9.56
N LEU A 129 11.10 15.78 8.75
CA LEU A 129 10.24 15.50 7.61
C LEU A 129 8.80 15.18 8.03
N ARG A 130 8.62 14.36 9.07
CA ARG A 130 7.29 14.10 9.65
C ARG A 130 6.62 15.40 10.08
N ASN A 131 7.34 16.24 10.83
CA ASN A 131 6.82 17.52 11.28
C ASN A 131 6.43 18.43 10.11
N GLN A 132 7.23 18.47 9.05
CA GLN A 132 6.92 19.24 7.84
C GLN A 132 5.63 18.74 7.17
N ILE A 133 5.47 17.43 7.01
CA ILE A 133 4.29 16.81 6.42
C ILE A 133 3.03 17.10 7.27
N GLU A 134 3.14 17.00 8.59
CA GLU A 134 2.01 17.22 9.51
C GLU A 134 1.58 18.68 9.60
N HIS A 135 2.51 19.62 9.41
CA HIS A 135 2.26 21.06 9.50
C HIS A 135 2.17 21.74 8.13
N ASP A 136 2.21 20.97 7.04
CA ASP A 136 1.98 21.49 5.70
C ASP A 136 0.57 22.09 5.59
N GLN A 137 0.46 23.23 4.90
CA GLN A 137 -0.80 23.97 4.82
C GLN A 137 -1.89 23.21 4.08
N GLU A 138 -1.52 22.44 3.05
CA GLU A 138 -2.48 21.75 2.19
C GLU A 138 -2.65 20.28 2.59
N PHE A 139 -1.56 19.64 2.99
CA PHE A 139 -1.50 18.22 3.31
C PHE A 139 -1.69 17.92 4.81
N GLY A 140 -1.33 18.85 5.70
CA GLY A 140 -1.54 18.73 7.15
C GLY A 140 -2.98 18.41 7.57
N PRO A 141 -4.03 18.95 6.92
CA PRO A 141 -5.40 18.53 7.18
C PRO A 141 -5.69 17.07 6.81
N ILE A 142 -5.04 16.54 5.77
CA ILE A 142 -5.20 15.16 5.29
C ILE A 142 -4.43 14.19 6.19
N THR A 143 -3.23 14.57 6.64
CA THR A 143 -2.39 13.72 7.52
C THR A 143 -3.09 13.34 8.83
N LYS A 144 -4.01 14.19 9.32
CA LYS A 144 -4.88 13.89 10.48
C LYS A 144 -5.76 12.65 10.31
N GLN A 145 -6.00 12.19 9.08
CA GLN A 145 -6.77 10.98 8.79
C GLN A 145 -5.92 9.69 8.86
N PHE A 146 -4.60 9.79 8.92
CA PHE A 146 -3.70 8.63 9.01
C PHE A 146 -3.52 8.24 10.48
N LYS A 147 -4.55 7.66 11.10
CA LYS A 147 -4.54 7.36 12.55
C LYS A 147 -3.54 6.28 12.95
N ARG A 148 -3.02 5.52 11.99
CA ARG A 148 -1.92 4.57 12.19
C ARG A 148 -0.54 5.20 11.99
N GLY A 149 -0.47 6.50 11.73
CA GLY A 149 0.77 7.30 11.72
C GLY A 149 1.46 7.39 10.36
N ILE A 150 2.56 8.15 10.36
CA ILE A 150 3.48 8.34 9.22
C ILE A 150 4.76 7.57 9.50
N HIS A 151 5.03 6.59 8.63
CA HIS A 151 6.16 5.67 8.69
C HIS A 151 7.10 5.90 7.52
N PHE A 152 8.29 5.32 7.62
CA PHE A 152 9.32 5.45 6.61
C PHE A 152 9.68 4.07 6.07
N SER A 153 10.13 4.04 4.82
CA SER A 153 10.68 2.87 4.17
C SER A 153 11.80 3.29 3.21
N GLY A 154 12.58 2.31 2.76
CA GLY A 154 13.69 2.53 1.85
C GLY A 154 14.10 1.24 1.17
N ALA A 155 14.96 1.39 0.19
CA ALA A 155 15.62 0.29 -0.50
C ALA A 155 17.11 0.61 -0.60
N ILE A 156 17.96 -0.41 -0.73
CA ILE A 156 19.38 -0.17 -0.99
C ILE A 156 19.49 0.54 -2.33
N ASN A 157 20.23 1.65 -2.36
CA ASN A 157 20.51 2.35 -3.60
C ASN A 157 21.45 1.49 -4.45
N VAL A 158 21.04 1.20 -5.69
CA VAL A 158 21.78 0.31 -6.60
C VAL A 158 23.14 0.89 -6.98
N ASP A 159 23.25 2.21 -7.13
CA ASP A 159 24.50 2.87 -7.46
C ASP A 159 25.49 2.79 -6.29
N ASP A 160 25.01 3.02 -5.06
CA ASP A 160 25.82 2.85 -3.85
C ASP A 160 26.28 1.39 -3.68
N TRP A 161 25.41 0.43 -3.98
CA TRP A 161 25.74 -1.00 -3.96
C TRP A 161 26.83 -1.34 -4.97
N ASN A 162 26.65 -0.92 -6.24
CA ASN A 162 27.59 -1.22 -7.31
C ASN A 162 28.96 -0.58 -7.11
N GLN A 163 29.02 0.56 -6.42
CA GLN A 163 30.25 1.25 -6.08
C GLN A 163 30.91 0.72 -4.80
N ALA A 164 30.33 -0.30 -4.16
CA ALA A 164 30.75 -0.84 -2.87
C ALA A 164 30.93 0.26 -1.80
N ASN A 165 30.01 1.23 -1.80
CA ASN A 165 30.06 2.38 -0.91
C ASN A 165 29.78 1.94 0.54
N ASP A 166 30.57 2.41 1.51
CA ASP A 166 30.35 2.16 2.94
C ASP A 166 28.96 2.61 3.43
N VAL A 167 28.31 3.50 2.66
CA VAL A 167 26.93 3.94 2.88
C VAL A 167 25.92 2.78 2.84
N VAL A 168 26.19 1.71 2.08
CA VAL A 168 25.29 0.55 1.93
C VAL A 168 24.97 -0.11 3.28
N LEU A 169 25.96 -0.28 4.15
CA LEU A 169 25.76 -0.88 5.48
C LEU A 169 24.85 -0.02 6.36
N ARG A 170 24.97 1.30 6.24
CA ARG A 170 24.08 2.25 6.94
C ARG A 170 22.68 2.19 6.36
N GLN A 171 22.52 2.19 5.03
CA GLN A 171 21.21 2.02 4.39
C GLN A 171 20.54 0.72 4.84
N PHE A 172 21.27 -0.39 4.82
CA PHE A 172 20.75 -1.68 5.27
C PHE A 172 20.25 -1.64 6.71
N SER A 173 21.05 -1.08 7.63
CA SER A 173 20.67 -0.96 9.04
C SER A 173 19.41 -0.12 9.22
N THR A 174 19.32 1.02 8.52
CA THR A 174 18.15 1.90 8.51
C THR A 174 16.91 1.19 7.94
N ILE A 175 17.06 0.43 6.86
CA ILE A 175 15.95 -0.33 6.26
C ILE A 175 15.45 -1.41 7.22
N CYS A 176 16.34 -2.10 7.93
CA CYS A 176 15.95 -3.05 8.97
C CYS A 176 15.17 -2.38 10.11
N GLU A 177 15.59 -1.20 10.57
CA GLU A 177 14.86 -0.40 11.55
C GLU A 177 13.43 -0.10 11.06
N TYR A 178 13.28 0.40 9.83
CA TYR A 178 11.98 0.69 9.23
C TYR A 178 11.08 -0.55 9.14
N ARG A 179 11.64 -1.68 8.70
CA ARG A 179 10.91 -2.94 8.58
C ARG A 179 10.42 -3.43 9.93
N ASN A 180 11.23 -3.33 10.99
CA ASN A 180 10.80 -3.73 12.33
C ASN A 180 9.63 -2.88 12.82
N ILE A 181 9.68 -1.55 12.64
CA ILE A 181 8.57 -0.64 13.00
C ILE A 181 7.29 -1.00 12.23
N LEU A 182 7.40 -1.28 10.93
CA LEU A 182 6.24 -1.67 10.11
C LEU A 182 5.69 -3.05 10.49
N LEU A 183 6.56 -4.01 10.82
CA LEU A 183 6.14 -5.32 11.31
C LEU A 183 5.41 -5.16 12.65
N ASP A 184 5.95 -4.40 13.59
CA ASP A 184 5.28 -4.11 14.86
C ASP A 184 3.89 -3.49 14.63
N LEU A 185 3.78 -2.53 13.71
CA LEU A 185 2.47 -1.94 13.34
C LEU A 185 1.49 -3.00 12.83
N ILE A 186 1.96 -3.90 11.95
CA ILE A 186 1.19 -4.97 11.34
C ILE A 186 0.71 -5.95 12.42
N GLU A 187 1.59 -6.38 13.32
CA GLU A 187 1.26 -7.33 14.39
C GLU A 187 0.22 -6.78 15.38
N HIS A 188 0.21 -5.46 15.59
CA HIS A 188 -0.74 -4.78 16.49
C HIS A 188 -2.01 -4.26 15.78
N SER A 189 -2.16 -4.46 14.48
CA SER A 189 -3.34 -4.06 13.71
C SER A 189 -4.46 -5.10 13.76
N THR A 190 -5.04 -5.32 14.94
CA THR A 190 -6.01 -6.42 15.16
C THR A 190 -7.44 -6.14 14.69
N SER A 191 -7.82 -4.87 14.53
CA SER A 191 -9.14 -4.50 14.04
C SER A 191 -9.17 -4.43 12.51
N SER A 192 -10.32 -4.73 11.92
CA SER A 192 -10.51 -4.69 10.46
C SER A 192 -11.55 -3.66 10.02
N PHE A 193 -11.27 -3.03 8.88
CA PHE A 193 -12.16 -2.20 8.09
C PHE A 193 -12.88 -3.07 7.06
N LYS A 194 -14.22 -3.01 7.03
CA LYS A 194 -15.03 -3.77 6.08
C LYS A 194 -15.17 -3.02 4.76
N ILE A 195 -14.86 -3.69 3.66
CA ILE A 195 -15.11 -3.17 2.32
C ILE A 195 -16.62 -3.19 2.08
N LYS A 196 -17.24 -2.02 1.92
CA LYS A 196 -18.68 -1.94 1.64
C LYS A 196 -18.98 -2.66 0.32
N PRO A 197 -19.97 -3.57 0.26
CA PRO A 197 -20.41 -4.17 -0.99
C PRO A 197 -20.83 -3.07 -1.97
N LEU A 198 -20.62 -3.26 -3.27
CA LEU A 198 -21.30 -2.42 -4.25
C LEU A 198 -22.80 -2.59 -4.00
N THR A 199 -23.54 -1.50 -3.83
CA THR A 199 -24.89 -1.44 -4.39
C THR A 199 -24.73 -1.53 -5.90
N ILE A 200 -24.46 -2.74 -6.40
CA ILE A 200 -24.60 -3.02 -7.82
C ILE A 200 -26.09 -2.79 -8.08
N PRO A 201 -26.49 -1.88 -8.99
CA PRO A 201 -27.85 -1.88 -9.48
C PRO A 201 -28.15 -3.32 -9.89
N PRO A 202 -29.23 -3.94 -9.39
CA PRO A 202 -29.45 -5.36 -9.61
C PRO A 202 -29.36 -5.61 -11.13
N PRO A 203 -28.55 -6.59 -11.57
CA PRO A 203 -28.54 -6.97 -12.97
C PRO A 203 -29.98 -7.30 -13.39
N PRO A 204 -30.40 -6.98 -14.63
CA PRO A 204 -31.73 -7.35 -15.11
C PRO A 204 -31.94 -8.84 -14.84
N ARG A 205 -33.04 -9.15 -14.16
CA ARG A 205 -33.31 -10.43 -13.52
C ARG A 205 -33.09 -11.57 -14.54
N PRO A 206 -32.07 -12.45 -14.37
CA PRO A 206 -31.93 -13.60 -15.22
C PRO A 206 -33.08 -14.56 -14.97
N LEU A 207 -33.59 -15.19 -16.04
CA LEU A 207 -34.59 -16.25 -15.93
C LEU A 207 -34.05 -17.42 -15.08
N PRO A 208 -34.89 -18.03 -14.24
CA PRO A 208 -34.42 -18.99 -13.25
C PRO A 208 -33.81 -20.23 -13.91
N ARG A 209 -32.59 -20.57 -13.50
CA ARG A 209 -32.00 -21.90 -13.75
C ARG A 209 -31.80 -22.61 -12.43
N HIS A 210 -32.28 -23.86 -12.40
CA HIS A 210 -32.05 -24.80 -11.31
C HIS A 210 -30.58 -25.19 -11.25
N VAL A 211 -29.97 -25.12 -10.06
CA VAL A 211 -28.69 -25.76 -9.75
C VAL A 211 -28.79 -26.45 -8.38
N PRO A 212 -28.23 -27.67 -8.21
CA PRO A 212 -28.40 -28.49 -7.01
C PRO A 212 -27.41 -28.14 -5.88
N PRO A 213 -27.57 -28.71 -4.68
CA PRO A 213 -26.88 -28.24 -3.48
C PRO A 213 -25.53 -28.91 -3.20
N ASN A 214 -24.62 -28.05 -2.70
CA ASN A 214 -23.58 -28.25 -1.68
C ASN A 214 -22.34 -29.12 -1.95
N GLU A 215 -21.19 -28.57 -1.51
CA GLU A 215 -20.34 -29.18 -0.48
C GLU A 215 -19.55 -28.08 0.27
N ARG A 216 -19.64 -28.05 1.61
CA ARG A 216 -18.90 -27.13 2.48
C ARG A 216 -17.73 -27.87 3.10
N SER A 217 -16.51 -27.39 2.84
CA SER A 217 -15.29 -27.79 3.54
C SER A 217 -14.92 -26.73 4.58
N THR A 218 -14.71 -27.16 5.83
CA THR A 218 -14.28 -26.30 6.94
C THR A 218 -12.75 -26.33 7.09
N ARG A 219 -12.07 -25.22 6.78
CA ARG A 219 -10.64 -24.99 7.12
C ARG A 219 -10.50 -24.33 8.50
N LYS A 220 -9.49 -24.76 9.25
CA LYS A 220 -9.10 -24.18 10.55
C LYS A 220 -8.61 -22.73 10.36
N LYS A 221 -9.11 -21.81 11.19
CA LYS A 221 -8.77 -20.38 11.20
C LYS A 221 -7.35 -20.17 11.74
N GLY A 222 -6.41 -19.81 10.88
CA GLY A 222 -5.30 -18.95 11.26
C GLY A 222 -5.76 -17.49 11.23
N GLU A 223 -5.15 -16.62 12.03
CA GLU A 223 -5.37 -15.18 11.94
C GLU A 223 -4.71 -14.66 10.66
N CYS A 224 -5.51 -14.01 9.83
CA CYS A 224 -5.15 -13.67 8.47
C CYS A 224 -5.27 -12.16 8.32
N LEU A 225 -4.15 -11.48 8.13
CA LEU A 225 -4.09 -10.02 8.10
C LEU A 225 -4.04 -9.54 6.65
N SER A 226 -5.12 -8.93 6.17
CA SER A 226 -5.13 -8.27 4.86
C SER A 226 -4.62 -6.84 4.93
N ILE A 227 -3.61 -6.53 4.12
CA ILE A 227 -2.99 -5.20 3.99
C ILE A 227 -3.23 -4.71 2.57
N LEU A 228 -3.71 -3.48 2.41
CA LEU A 228 -3.79 -2.81 1.12
C LEU A 228 -2.61 -1.85 0.97
N ARG A 229 -1.77 -2.05 -0.06
CA ARG A 229 -0.69 -1.14 -0.42
C ARG A 229 -1.09 -0.35 -1.66
N LEU A 230 -1.02 0.97 -1.56
CA LEU A 230 -1.23 1.90 -2.66
C LEU A 230 0.06 2.67 -2.88
N ASP A 231 0.63 2.58 -4.07
CA ASP A 231 1.79 3.38 -4.44
C ASP A 231 1.33 4.68 -5.10
N ASN A 232 2.03 5.79 -4.83
CA ASN A 232 1.91 7.01 -5.62
C ASN A 232 3.30 7.44 -6.08
N HIS A 233 3.44 7.59 -7.40
CA HIS A 233 4.67 8.02 -8.02
C HIS A 233 4.37 9.14 -9.00
N THR A 234 5.13 10.22 -8.89
CA THR A 234 5.14 11.30 -9.86
C THR A 234 6.42 11.27 -10.68
N TYR A 235 6.26 11.40 -11.99
CA TYR A 235 7.34 11.40 -12.97
C TYR A 235 7.64 12.85 -13.38
N GLU A 236 8.92 13.25 -13.34
CA GLU A 236 9.40 14.41 -14.07
C GLU A 236 9.71 13.98 -15.51
N THR A 237 9.19 14.73 -16.49
CA THR A 237 9.49 14.63 -17.92
C THR A 237 10.70 15.46 -18.30
#